data_AF-A0A352R7L2-F1
#
_entry.id   AF-A0A352R7L2-F1
#
_cell.length_a   1.000
_cell.length_b   1.000
_cell.length_c   1.000
_cell.angle_alpha   90.00
_cell.angle_beta   90.00
_cell.angle_gamma   90.00
#
_symmetry.space_group_name_H-M   'P 1'
#
loop_
_entity.id
_entity.type
_entity.pdbx_description
1 polymer ?
#
loop_
_entity_poly.entity_id
_entity_poly.type
_entity_poly.pdbx_seq_one_letter_code
_entity_poly.pdbx_strand_id
1 'polypeptide(L)'
;MTKNLIFLLFVFFISISCSDEDIFKTTTQEYASKKGKFIAKFPQAPELVVFENKVGLNEYSIHRYGLAYTPNKNFSIEYLDYQPKEIEPFTDDELYNKAIENTLFILKNQFKIQYQENIVQHGLKGKTYILEF
;
A
#
# COMPACT_ATOMS: atom_id res chain seq x y z
N MET A 1 -59.80 -22.41 -12.14
CA MET A 1 -58.44 -22.96 -11.97
C MET A 1 -57.50 -21.80 -11.70
N THR A 2 -56.96 -21.75 -10.49
CA THR A 2 -56.28 -20.63 -9.85
C THR A 2 -54.93 -20.31 -10.53
N LYS A 3 -54.79 -19.11 -11.08
CA LYS A 3 -53.49 -18.55 -11.47
C LYS A 3 -52.84 -17.96 -10.23
N ASN A 4 -51.86 -18.65 -9.68
CA ASN A 4 -51.00 -18.14 -8.62
C ASN A 4 -50.18 -16.98 -9.19
N LEU A 5 -50.57 -15.76 -8.84
CA LEU A 5 -49.78 -14.55 -9.05
C LEU A 5 -48.58 -14.62 -8.09
N ILE A 6 -47.47 -15.20 -8.54
CA ILE A 6 -46.20 -15.16 -7.80
C ILE A 6 -45.71 -13.72 -7.87
N PHE A 7 -46.09 -12.95 -6.85
CA PHE A 7 -45.51 -11.64 -6.58
C PHE A 7 -44.09 -11.90 -6.11
N LEU A 8 -43.16 -12.00 -7.07
CA LEU A 8 -41.73 -12.13 -6.84
C LEU A 8 -41.27 -10.77 -6.30
N LEU A 9 -41.49 -10.59 -5.01
CA LEU A 9 -41.05 -9.46 -4.22
C LEU A 9 -39.53 -9.60 -4.16
N PHE A 10 -38.86 -9.12 -5.22
CA PHE A 10 -37.42 -8.87 -5.22
C PHE A 10 -37.21 -7.77 -4.19
N VAL A 11 -37.14 -8.19 -2.92
CA VAL A 11 -36.45 -7.45 -1.88
C VAL A 11 -35.00 -7.47 -2.35
N PHE A 12 -34.66 -6.53 -3.22
CA PHE A 12 -33.28 -6.12 -3.42
C PHE A 12 -32.89 -5.53 -2.07
N PHE A 13 -32.45 -6.41 -1.17
CA PHE A 13 -31.71 -6.02 0.01
C PHE A 13 -30.60 -5.17 -0.55
N ILE A 14 -30.75 -3.87 -0.32
CA ILE A 14 -29.71 -2.87 -0.48
C ILE A 14 -28.58 -3.44 0.35
N SER A 15 -27.66 -4.16 -0.29
CA SER A 15 -26.35 -4.44 0.26
C SER A 15 -25.68 -3.08 0.32
N ILE A 16 -26.01 -2.34 1.37
CA ILE A 16 -25.16 -1.32 1.94
C ILE A 16 -23.91 -2.12 2.32
N SER A 17 -22.99 -2.30 1.38
CA SER A 17 -21.63 -2.60 1.76
C SER A 17 -21.26 -1.42 2.64
N CYS A 18 -21.15 -1.65 3.94
CA CYS A 18 -20.41 -0.74 4.78
C CYS A 18 -19.01 -0.76 4.18
N SER A 19 -18.72 0.21 3.30
CA SER A 19 -17.37 0.44 2.82
C SER A 19 -16.64 0.91 4.07
N ASP A 20 -16.01 -0.05 4.73
CA ASP A 20 -15.14 0.14 5.87
C ASP A 20 -13.88 0.82 5.30
N GLU A 21 -14.06 2.07 4.84
CA GLU A 21 -13.05 2.91 4.20
C GLU A 21 -11.95 3.10 5.21
N ASP A 22 -10.91 2.29 5.07
CA ASP A 22 -9.77 2.28 5.97
C ASP A 22 -8.92 3.55 5.81
N ILE A 23 -9.06 4.25 4.68
CA ILE A 23 -8.36 5.49 4.36
C ILE A 23 -9.27 6.67 4.72
N PHE A 24 -8.83 7.52 5.64
CA PHE A 24 -9.59 8.69 6.09
C PHE A 24 -8.70 9.94 6.15
N LYS A 25 -9.33 11.11 6.02
CA LYS A 25 -8.64 12.40 6.12
C LYS A 25 -8.54 12.85 7.58
N THR A 26 -7.36 13.23 8.04
CA THR A 26 -7.11 13.75 9.39
C THR A 26 -7.54 15.22 9.50
N THR A 27 -7.61 15.72 10.74
CA THR A 27 -7.83 17.16 11.01
C THR A 27 -6.70 18.04 10.47
N THR A 28 -5.49 17.48 10.31
CA THR A 28 -4.31 18.12 9.70
C THR A 28 -4.31 18.08 8.17
N GLN A 29 -5.40 17.62 7.54
CA GLN A 29 -5.55 17.47 6.08
C GLN A 29 -4.63 16.42 5.44
N GLU A 30 -4.07 15.51 6.23
CA GLU A 30 -3.33 14.33 5.76
C GLU A 30 -4.29 13.16 5.57
N TYR A 31 -3.85 12.10 4.90
CA TYR A 31 -4.57 10.84 4.84
C TYR A 31 -3.94 9.84 5.78
N ALA A 32 -4.76 9.06 6.46
CA ALA A 32 -4.34 8.05 7.41
C ALA A 32 -5.07 6.74 7.17
N SER A 33 -4.45 5.64 7.58
CA SER A 33 -5.05 4.32 7.57
C SER A 33 -4.75 3.59 8.87
N LYS A 34 -5.79 2.99 9.47
CA LYS A 34 -5.64 2.19 10.68
C LYS A 34 -5.07 0.81 10.36
N LYS A 35 -5.54 0.15 9.29
CA LYS A 35 -5.05 -1.17 8.88
C LYS A 35 -3.63 -1.07 8.32
N GLY A 36 -3.36 -0.07 7.49
CA GLY A 36 -2.05 0.24 6.90
C GLY A 36 -1.08 1.00 7.82
N LYS A 37 -1.53 1.46 8.99
CA LYS A 37 -0.72 2.13 10.03
C LYS A 37 0.14 3.29 9.52
N PHE A 38 -0.44 4.18 8.71
CA PHE A 38 0.26 5.37 8.23
C PHE A 38 -0.54 6.64 8.44
N ILE A 39 0.19 7.77 8.45
CA ILE A 39 -0.33 9.13 8.30
C ILE A 39 0.59 9.81 7.28
N ALA A 40 0.04 10.32 6.18
CA ALA A 40 0.83 10.93 5.13
C ALA A 40 0.06 11.92 4.29
N LYS A 41 0.79 12.87 3.72
CA LYS A 41 0.22 13.88 2.83
C LYS A 41 0.09 13.34 1.42
N PHE A 42 -1.15 13.17 0.96
CA PHE A 42 -1.49 12.96 -0.44
C PHE A 42 -2.26 14.17 -0.98
N PRO A 43 -2.11 14.52 -2.28
CA PRO A 43 -2.89 15.61 -2.87
C PRO A 43 -4.38 15.28 -2.99
N GLN A 44 -4.74 14.00 -3.07
CA GLN A 44 -6.12 13.49 -3.06
C GLN A 44 -6.16 12.14 -2.31
N ALA A 45 -7.34 11.56 -2.11
CA ALA A 45 -7.45 10.28 -1.41
C ALA A 45 -6.70 9.19 -2.20
N PRO A 46 -5.78 8.44 -1.57
CA PRO A 46 -5.17 7.28 -2.20
C PRO A 46 -6.13 6.10 -2.24
N GLU A 47 -5.87 5.14 -3.12
CA GLU A 47 -6.58 3.86 -3.22
C GLU A 47 -5.68 2.73 -2.76
N LEU A 48 -6.25 1.71 -2.12
CA LEU A 48 -5.54 0.48 -1.79
C LEU A 48 -5.57 -0.49 -2.98
N VAL A 49 -4.40 -0.92 -3.43
CA VAL A 49 -4.21 -2.01 -4.38
C VAL A 49 -3.29 -3.04 -3.72
N VAL A 50 -3.68 -4.32 -3.78
CA VAL A 50 -2.87 -5.43 -3.27
C VAL A 50 -2.27 -6.18 -4.45
N PHE A 51 -0.94 -6.32 -4.45
CA PHE A 51 -0.21 -7.12 -5.44
C PHE A 51 0.31 -8.38 -4.78
N GLU A 52 -0.15 -9.54 -5.24
CA GLU A 52 0.43 -10.82 -4.86
C GLU A 52 1.67 -11.06 -5.72
N ASN A 53 2.81 -11.30 -5.08
CA ASN A 53 4.10 -11.48 -5.73
C ASN A 53 4.71 -12.83 -5.36
N LYS A 54 5.50 -13.37 -6.30
CA LYS A 54 6.23 -14.61 -6.13
C LYS A 54 7.64 -14.48 -6.70
N VAL A 55 8.64 -14.74 -5.87
CA VAL A 55 10.06 -14.77 -6.26
C VAL A 55 10.62 -16.14 -5.89
N GLY A 56 10.80 -17.01 -6.89
CA GLY A 56 11.16 -18.40 -6.66
C GLY A 56 10.07 -19.16 -5.90
N LEU A 57 10.41 -19.68 -4.71
CA LEU A 57 9.47 -20.36 -3.81
C LEU A 57 8.83 -19.41 -2.78
N ASN A 58 9.27 -18.16 -2.74
CA ASN A 58 8.83 -17.17 -1.76
C ASN A 58 7.63 -16.39 -2.29
N GLU A 59 6.63 -16.20 -1.43
CA GLU A 59 5.39 -15.50 -1.73
C GLU A 59 5.23 -14.35 -0.73
N TYR A 60 4.95 -13.16 -1.25
CA TYR A 60 4.72 -11.96 -0.44
C TYR A 60 3.65 -11.10 -1.12
N SER A 61 2.90 -10.34 -0.33
CA SER A 61 1.97 -9.34 -0.88
C SER A 61 2.56 -7.94 -0.72
N ILE A 62 2.24 -7.06 -1.66
CA ILE A 62 2.49 -5.63 -1.55
C ILE A 62 1.14 -4.94 -1.39
N HIS A 63 0.92 -4.31 -0.25
CA HIS A 63 -0.24 -3.48 0.01
C HIS A 63 0.15 -2.03 -0.33
N ARG A 64 -0.30 -1.54 -1.49
CA ARG A 64 -0.01 -0.20 -1.99
C ARG A 64 -1.19 0.72 -1.76
N TYR A 65 -0.99 1.78 -0.99
CA TYR A 65 -1.88 2.93 -0.90
C TYR A 65 -1.36 3.99 -1.86
N GLY A 66 -1.98 4.13 -3.03
CA GLY A 66 -1.42 4.88 -4.15
C GLY A 66 -2.36 5.93 -4.75
N LEU A 67 -1.76 6.97 -5.35
CA LEU A 67 -2.44 7.98 -6.14
C LEU A 67 -1.56 8.36 -7.35
N ALA A 68 -2.05 8.07 -8.55
CA ALA A 68 -1.49 8.61 -9.78
C ALA A 68 -2.03 10.02 -10.00
N TYR A 69 -1.23 11.04 -9.67
CA TYR A 69 -1.67 12.44 -9.72
C TYR A 69 -1.51 13.04 -11.12
N THR A 70 -0.43 12.69 -11.82
CA THR A 70 -0.21 13.00 -13.25
C THR A 70 0.49 11.80 -13.90
N PRO A 71 0.59 11.71 -15.24
CA PRO A 71 1.30 10.62 -15.91
C PRO A 71 2.75 10.42 -15.43
N ASN A 72 3.37 11.47 -14.89
CA ASN A 72 4.76 11.47 -14.43
C ASN A 72 4.89 11.63 -12.90
N LYS A 73 3.79 11.59 -12.14
CA LYS A 73 3.81 11.82 -10.70
C LYS A 73 2.88 10.88 -9.96
N ASN A 74 3.48 9.93 -9.26
CA ASN A 74 2.80 8.96 -8.40
C ASN A 74 3.16 9.23 -6.94
N PHE A 75 2.18 9.09 -6.06
CA PHE A 75 2.37 9.07 -4.61
C PHE A 75 1.96 7.70 -4.11
N SER A 76 2.79 7.05 -3.30
CA SER A 76 2.44 5.74 -2.77
C SER A 76 3.07 5.48 -1.41
N ILE A 77 2.36 4.70 -0.60
CA ILE A 77 2.88 4.02 0.59
C ILE A 77 2.70 2.54 0.35
N GLU A 78 3.78 1.79 0.54
CA GLU A 78 3.80 0.34 0.31
C GLU A 78 4.21 -0.38 1.58
N TYR A 79 3.42 -1.39 1.92
CA TYR A 79 3.78 -2.39 2.92
C TYR A 79 4.05 -3.72 2.21
N LEU A 80 5.23 -4.28 2.44
CA LEU A 80 5.60 -5.60 1.93
C LEU A 80 5.37 -6.61 3.06
N ASP A 81 4.43 -7.54 2.83
CA ASP A 81 4.06 -8.59 3.77
C ASP A 81 4.87 -9.86 3.47
N TYR A 82 6.04 -9.96 4.10
CA TYR A 82 6.90 -11.14 4.02
C TYR A 82 6.50 -12.18 5.06
N GLN A 83 6.73 -13.45 4.75
CA GLN A 83 6.56 -14.51 5.74
C GLN A 83 7.58 -14.30 6.88
N PRO A 84 7.21 -14.50 8.18
CA PRO A 84 8.11 -14.23 9.31
C PRO A 84 9.50 -14.87 9.20
N LYS A 85 9.56 -16.12 8.76
CA LYS A 85 10.81 -16.88 8.53
C LYS A 85 11.78 -16.20 7.54
N GLU A 86 11.29 -15.31 6.69
CA GLU A 86 12.07 -14.61 5.67
C GLU A 86 12.67 -13.31 6.19
N ILE A 87 12.16 -12.76 7.29
CA ILE A 87 12.61 -11.49 7.87
C ILE A 87 13.33 -11.66 9.21
N GLU A 88 12.99 -12.69 9.99
CA GLU A 88 13.61 -12.99 11.29
C GLU A 88 15.15 -13.01 11.31
N PRO A 89 15.84 -13.49 10.25
CA PRO A 89 17.31 -13.50 10.24
C PRO A 89 17.95 -12.12 10.08
N PHE A 90 17.19 -11.08 9.72
CA PHE A 90 17.70 -9.77 9.33
C PHE A 90 17.48 -8.73 10.44
N THR A 91 18.47 -7.86 10.60
CA THR A 91 18.35 -6.64 11.42
C THR A 91 17.47 -5.59 10.72
N ASP A 92 16.93 -4.63 11.48
CA ASP A 92 16.16 -3.51 10.92
C ASP A 92 16.90 -2.80 9.77
N ASP A 93 18.22 -2.59 9.90
CA ASP A 93 19.03 -1.93 8.88
C ASP A 93 19.19 -2.75 7.60
N GLU A 94 19.31 -4.07 7.73
CA GLU A 94 19.33 -4.99 6.59
C GLU A 94 17.96 -5.03 5.90
N LEU A 95 16.87 -5.00 6.66
CA LEU A 95 15.52 -4.91 6.11
C LEU A 95 15.30 -3.60 5.34
N TYR A 96 15.79 -2.46 5.84
CA TYR A 96 15.74 -1.20 5.10
C TYR A 96 16.51 -1.28 3.78
N ASN A 97 17.73 -1.86 3.79
CA ASN A 97 18.52 -2.00 2.57
C ASN A 97 17.82 -2.93 1.55
N LYS A 98 17.25 -4.04 2.03
CA LYS A 98 16.50 -4.98 1.20
C LYS A 98 15.26 -4.33 0.58
N ALA A 99 14.55 -3.49 1.32
CA ALA A 99 13.42 -2.72 0.78
C ALA A 99 13.87 -1.80 -0.36
N ILE A 100 15.02 -1.12 -0.22
CA ILE A 100 15.58 -0.28 -1.28
C ILE A 100 15.98 -1.11 -2.51
N GLU A 101 16.64 -2.26 -2.31
CA GLU A 101 16.99 -3.19 -3.39
C GLU A 101 15.74 -3.67 -4.16
N ASN A 102 14.67 -4.00 -3.45
CA ASN A 102 13.41 -4.39 -4.06
C ASN A 102 12.80 -3.25 -4.89
N THR A 103 12.84 -2.01 -4.39
CA THR A 103 12.40 -0.84 -5.17
C THR A 103 13.21 -0.71 -6.45
N LEU A 104 14.54 -0.80 -6.37
CA LEU A 104 15.42 -0.73 -7.55
C LEU A 104 15.13 -1.86 -8.54
N PHE A 105 14.90 -3.08 -8.04
CA PHE A 105 14.54 -4.23 -8.86
C PHE A 105 13.21 -4.05 -9.58
N ILE A 106 12.17 -3.53 -8.90
CA ILE A 106 10.87 -3.19 -9.51
C ILE A 106 11.05 -2.14 -10.60
N LEU A 107 11.94 -1.18 -10.37
CA LEU A 107 12.34 -0.16 -11.35
C LEU A 107 13.34 -0.69 -12.41
N LYS A 108 13.51 -2.02 -12.50
CA LYS A 108 14.36 -2.73 -13.46
C LYS A 108 15.82 -2.25 -13.47
N ASN A 109 16.32 -1.79 -12.32
CA ASN A 109 17.65 -1.21 -12.17
C ASN A 109 17.96 -0.09 -13.17
N GLN A 110 16.92 0.60 -13.68
CA GLN A 110 17.07 1.76 -14.56
C GLN A 110 17.49 3.02 -13.81
N PHE A 111 17.54 2.93 -12.48
CA PHE A 111 17.85 4.04 -11.60
C PHE A 111 18.94 3.63 -10.63
N LYS A 112 19.69 4.61 -10.17
CA LYS A 112 20.69 4.47 -9.10
C LYS A 112 20.34 5.39 -7.95
N ILE A 113 20.75 5.00 -6.75
CA ILE A 113 20.63 5.85 -5.56
C ILE A 113 21.69 6.95 -5.68
N GLN A 114 21.24 8.20 -5.83
CA GLN A 114 22.10 9.37 -5.85
C GLN A 114 22.39 9.86 -4.42
N TYR A 115 21.39 9.74 -3.54
CA TYR A 115 21.45 10.22 -2.18
C TYR A 115 20.66 9.30 -1.26
N GLN A 116 21.16 9.08 -0.05
CA GLN A 116 20.46 8.35 1.00
C GLN A 116 20.85 8.92 2.37
N GLU A 117 19.88 9.11 3.26
CA GLU A 117 20.13 9.49 4.65
C GLU A 117 19.17 8.76 5.60
N ASN A 118 19.61 8.63 6.85
CA ASN A 118 18.75 8.14 7.92
C ASN A 118 17.87 9.28 8.43
N ILE A 119 16.57 9.01 8.60
CA ILE A 119 15.60 9.98 9.08
C ILE A 119 14.85 9.45 10.30
N VAL A 120 14.25 10.36 11.05
CA VAL A 120 13.26 10.03 12.08
C VAL A 120 11.98 10.80 11.79
N GLN A 121 10.89 10.09 11.58
CA GLN A 121 9.58 10.69 11.34
C GLN A 121 8.57 10.14 12.35
N HIS A 122 7.92 11.03 13.11
CA HIS A 122 6.99 10.66 14.20
C HIS A 122 7.59 9.65 15.21
N GLY A 123 8.89 9.75 15.50
CA GLY A 123 9.60 8.84 16.41
C GLY A 123 9.98 7.49 15.80
N LEU A 124 9.64 7.25 14.52
CA LEU A 124 10.03 6.05 13.78
C LEU A 124 11.30 6.32 13.00
N LYS A 125 12.26 5.39 13.06
CA LYS A 125 13.48 5.42 12.23
C LYS A 125 13.12 5.06 10.78
N GLY A 126 13.86 5.59 9.83
CA GLY A 126 13.72 5.24 8.42
C GLY A 126 14.90 5.71 7.58
N LYS A 127 14.81 5.47 6.27
CA LYS A 127 15.77 5.98 5.28
C LYS A 127 15.00 6.74 4.19
N THR A 128 15.50 7.90 3.81
CA THR A 128 15.05 8.59 2.59
C THR A 128 16.13 8.45 1.54
N TYR A 129 15.74 8.34 0.27
CA TYR A 129 16.67 8.25 -0.85
C TYR A 129 16.12 8.93 -2.10
N ILE A 130 17.04 9.43 -2.93
CA ILE A 130 16.75 10.04 -4.22
C ILE A 130 17.32 9.14 -5.31
N LEU A 131 16.50 8.85 -6.32
CA LEU A 131 16.87 8.06 -7.48
C LEU A 131 17.21 8.97 -8.67
N GLU A 132 18.27 8.64 -9.38
CA GLU A 132 18.70 9.27 -10.63
C GLU A 132 18.77 8.20 -11.74
N PHE A 133 18.47 8.59 -12.98
CA PHE A 133 18.54 7.72 -14.16
C PHE A 133 19.98 7.33 -14.52
#